data_AF-A0A2A4S7X2-F1
#
_entry.id   AF-A0A2A4S7X2-F1
#
_cell.length_a   1.000
_cell.length_b   1.000
_cell.length_c   1.000
_cell.angle_alpha   90.00
_cell.angle_beta   90.00
_cell.angle_gamma   90.00
#
_symmetry.space_group_name_H-M   'P 1'
#
loop_
_entity.id
_entity.type
_entity.pdbx_description
1 polymer ?
#
loop_
_entity_poly.entity_id
_entity_poly.type
_entity_poly.pdbx_seq_one_letter_code
_entity_poly.pdbx_strand_id
1 'polypeptide(L)' 'MATPETAVALYNYEAFMGGESDFMAFRSKLPIGSPAPDFTAVALDSGEKVQLRDYWKDGDVVIEFGSLT' A
#
# COMPACT_ATOMS: atom_id res chain seq x y z
N MET A 1 -14.68 -13.30 -13.99
CA MET A 1 -13.56 -13.65 -13.08
C MET A 1 -12.29 -13.21 -13.78
N ALA A 2 -11.49 -12.34 -13.16
CA ALA A 2 -10.16 -12.01 -13.67
C ALA A 2 -9.27 -13.25 -13.56
N THR A 3 -8.42 -13.50 -14.55
CA THR A 3 -7.44 -14.58 -14.51
C THR A 3 -6.33 -14.22 -13.51
N PRO A 4 -5.60 -15.20 -12.94
CA PRO A 4 -4.49 -14.92 -12.02
C PRO A 4 -3.46 -13.95 -12.63
N GLU A 5 -3.25 -14.05 -13.94
CA GLU A 5 -2.34 -13.19 -14.71
C GLU A 5 -2.83 -11.72 -14.77
N THR A 6 -4.14 -11.50 -14.88
CA THR A 6 -4.71 -10.13 -14.83
C THR A 6 -4.71 -9.56 -13.42
N ALA A 7 -4.77 -10.41 -12.39
CA ALA A 7 -4.65 -9.97 -10.99
C ALA A 7 -3.23 -9.52 -10.64
N VAL A 8 -2.20 -10.21 -11.14
CA VAL A 8 -0.79 -9.84 -10.96
C VAL A 8 -0.46 -8.53 -11.68
N ALA A 9 -0.94 -8.34 -12.91
CA ALA A 9 -0.73 -7.09 -13.64
C ALA A 9 -1.41 -5.88 -12.97
N LEU A 10 -2.58 -6.07 -12.34
CA LEU A 10 -3.26 -5.00 -11.59
C LEU A 10 -2.59 -4.69 -10.25
N TYR A 11 -1.92 -5.68 -9.66
CA TYR A 11 -1.24 -5.55 -8.36
C TYR A 11 0.09 -4.81 -8.49
N ASN A 12 0.74 -4.91 -9.64
CA ASN A 12 2.05 -4.32 -9.85
C ASN A 12 1.96 -2.84 -10.26
N TYR A 13 2.68 -1.99 -9.53
CA TYR A 13 3.06 -0.67 -10.03
C TYR A 13 4.13 -0.85 -11.11
N GLU A 14 3.72 -1.13 -12.36
CA GLU A 14 4.66 -1.31 -13.49
C GLU A 14 5.59 -0.10 -13.70
N ALA A 15 5.17 1.09 -13.25
CA ALA A 15 6.01 2.28 -13.19
C ALA A 15 5.64 3.15 -11.98
N PHE A 16 6.66 3.73 -11.34
CA PHE A 16 6.44 4.86 -10.43
C PHE A 16 5.96 6.06 -11.27
N MET A 17 4.68 6.42 -11.12
CA MET A 17 4.02 7.48 -11.92
C MET A 17 4.36 8.91 -11.45
N GLY A 18 5.26 9.07 -10.48
CA GLY A 18 5.70 10.36 -9.96
C GLY A 18 7.03 10.82 -10.56
N GLY A 19 7.26 12.13 -10.57
CA GLY A 19 8.56 12.70 -10.93
C GLY A 19 9.59 12.55 -9.80
N GLU A 20 10.86 12.83 -10.09
CA GLU A 20 11.94 12.86 -9.09
C GLU A 20 11.62 13.82 -7.92
N SER A 21 10.92 14.91 -8.20
CA SER A 21 10.39 15.85 -7.20
C SER A 21 9.37 15.22 -6.24
N ASP A 22 8.52 14.31 -6.74
CA ASP A 22 7.49 13.65 -5.93
C ASP A 22 8.12 12.61 -5.00
N PHE A 23 9.15 11.92 -5.48
CA PHE A 23 9.94 10.98 -4.68
C PHE A 23 10.67 11.70 -3.54
N MET A 24 11.29 12.86 -3.80
CA MET A 24 11.93 13.65 -2.74
C MET A 24 10.92 14.22 -1.75
N ALA A 25 9.74 14.64 -2.22
CA ALA A 25 8.66 15.12 -1.36
C ALA A 25 8.06 14.01 -0.47
N PHE A 26 8.02 12.76 -0.94
CA PHE A 26 7.49 11.61 -0.20
C PHE A 26 8.11 11.48 1.20
N ARG A 27 9.42 11.67 1.33
CA ARG A 27 10.13 11.61 2.62
C ARG A 27 9.64 12.62 3.66
N SER A 28 9.02 13.72 3.22
CA SER A 28 8.52 14.79 4.08
C SER A 28 7.02 14.70 4.38
N LYS A 29 6.29 13.82 3.68
CA LYS A 29 4.82 13.74 3.76
C LYS A 29 4.32 13.04 5.03
N LEU A 30 5.11 12.15 5.62
CA LEU A 30 4.75 11.34 6.79
C LEU A 30 5.84 11.40 7.86
N PRO A 31 5.94 12.51 8.62
CA PRO A 31 6.93 12.62 9.68
C PRO A 31 6.66 11.63 10.82
N ILE A 32 7.73 11.15 11.47
CA ILE A 32 7.63 10.27 12.64
C ILE A 32 6.82 10.97 13.75
N GLY A 33 5.91 10.23 14.38
CA GLY A 33 5.01 10.74 15.43
C GLY A 33 3.71 11.34 14.88
N SER A 34 3.57 11.48 13.56
CA SER A 34 2.27 11.77 12.96
C SER A 34 1.36 10.54 12.97
N PRO A 35 0.02 10.71 12.98
CA PRO A 35 -0.90 9.59 12.83
C PRO A 35 -0.61 8.81 11.54
N ALA A 36 -0.58 7.48 11.66
CA ALA A 36 -0.42 6.60 10.50
C ALA A 36 -1.59 6.83 9.50
N PRO A 37 -1.32 6.95 8.19
CA PRO A 37 -2.37 7.09 7.19
C PRO A 37 -3.28 5.88 7.17
N ASP A 38 -4.57 6.13 7.21
CA ASP A 38 -5.58 5.09 7.19
C ASP A 38 -6.39 5.15 5.90
N PHE A 39 -6.25 4.12 5.07
CA PHE A 39 -6.96 3.98 3.80
C PHE A 39 -7.42 2.54 3.58
N THR A 40 -8.39 2.39 2.68
CA THR A 40 -8.91 1.08 2.29
C THR A 40 -7.99 0.42 1.28
N ALA A 41 -7.62 -0.84 1.52
CA ALA A 41 -6.86 -1.69 0.61
C ALA A 41 -7.68 -2.94 0.22
N VAL A 42 -7.18 -3.71 -0.75
CA VAL A 42 -7.75 -5.01 -1.12
C VAL A 42 -6.80 -6.09 -0.63
N ALA A 43 -7.28 -7.00 0.22
CA ALA A 43 -6.51 -8.13 0.69
C ALA A 43 -6.31 -9.14 -0.45
N LEU A 44 -5.07 -9.61 -0.64
CA LEU A 44 -4.72 -10.45 -1.78
C LEU A 44 -5.30 -11.86 -1.69
N ASP A 45 -5.38 -12.42 -0.48
CA ASP A 45 -5.85 -13.77 -0.20
C ASP A 45 -7.37 -13.93 -0.36
N SER A 46 -8.14 -12.94 0.11
CA SER A 46 -9.61 -12.97 0.11
C SER A 46 -10.23 -12.13 -1.02
N GLY A 47 -9.52 -11.14 -1.55
CA GLY A 47 -10.06 -10.13 -2.45
C GLY A 47 -10.98 -9.11 -1.76
N GLU A 48 -11.11 -9.16 -0.43
CA GLU A 48 -11.98 -8.27 0.33
C GLU A 48 -11.34 -6.90 0.57
N LYS A 49 -12.19 -5.90 0.78
CA LYS A 49 -11.72 -4.58 1.21
C LYS A 49 -11.39 -4.60 2.70
N VAL A 50 -10.20 -4.15 3.04
CA VAL A 50 -9.72 -4.02 4.42
C VAL A 50 -9.37 -2.57 4.73
N GLN A 51 -9.56 -2.15 5.98
CA GLN A 51 -9.15 -0.84 6.45
C GLN A 51 -7.81 -0.99 7.19
N LEU A 52 -6.78 -0.22 6.82
CA LEU A 52 -5.45 -0.41 7.40
C LEU A 52 -5.40 -0.26 8.92
N ARG A 53 -6.20 0.63 9.52
CA ARG A 53 -6.26 0.80 10.98
C ARG A 53 -6.64 -0.48 11.74
N ASP A 54 -7.33 -1.41 11.10
CA ASP A 54 -7.74 -2.65 11.75
C ASP A 54 -6.54 -3.54 12.12
N TYR A 55 -5.36 -3.33 11.51
CA TYR A 55 -4.15 -4.10 11.80
C TYR A 55 -3.32 -3.53 12.97
N TRP A 56 -3.40 -2.23 13.26
CA TRP A 56 -2.64 -1.61 14.36
C TRP A 56 -3.49 -1.10 15.53
N LYS A 57 -4.81 -1.21 15.46
CA LYS A 57 -5.70 -0.77 16.55
C LYS A 57 -5.47 -1.53 17.86
N ASP A 58 -4.99 -2.77 17.78
CA ASP A 58 -4.81 -3.68 18.91
C ASP A 58 -3.34 -3.89 19.31
N GLY A 59 -2.39 -3.25 18.61
CA GLY A 59 -0.97 -3.38 18.90
C GLY A 59 -0.07 -2.81 17.80
N ASP A 60 1.24 -2.83 18.07
CA ASP A 60 2.24 -2.36 17.11
C ASP A 60 2.32 -3.30 15.90
N VAL A 61 2.42 -2.72 14.70
CA VAL A 61 2.54 -3.46 13.45
C VAL A 61 3.69 -2.91 12.61
N VAL A 62 4.33 -3.79 11.84
CA VAL A 62 5.26 -3.40 10.77
C VAL A 62 4.56 -3.63 9.44
N ILE A 63 4.50 -2.58 8.62
CA ILE A 63 3.92 -2.65 7.26
C ILE A 63 5.04 -2.43 6.25
N GLU A 64 5.20 -3.37 5.34
CA GLU A 64 6.11 -3.29 4.21
C GLU A 64 5.32 -3.10 2.91
N PHE A 65 5.74 -2.14 2.10
CA PHE A 65 5.16 -1.91 0.77
C PHE A 65 6.10 -2.50 -0.28
N GLY A 66 5.59 -3.39 -1.13
CA GLY A 66 6.34 -4.02 -2.21
C GLY A 66 5.45 -4.44 -3.36
N SER A 67 6.05 -4.91 -4.43
CA SER A 67 5.39 -5.50 -5.60
C SER A 67 6.09 -6.78 -6.00
N LEU A 68 5.37 -7.69 -6.67
CA LEU A 68 5.98 -8.89 -7.24
C LEU A 68 6.68 -8.50 -8.54
N THR A 69 8.01 -8.56 -8.60
CA THR A 69 8.77 -8.39 -9.84
C THR A 69 8.75 -9.63 -10.70
#